data_AF-A0A0F2N7V4-F1
#
_entry.id   AF-A0A0F2N7V4-F1
#
_cell.length_a   1.000
_cell.length_b   1.000
_cell.length_c   1.000
_cell.angle_alpha   90.00
_cell.angle_beta   90.00
_cell.angle_gamma   90.00
#
_symmetry.space_group_name_H-M   'P 1'
#
loop_
_entity.id
_entity.type
_entity.pdbx_description
1 polymer ?
#
loop_
_entity_poly.entity_id
_entity_poly.type
_entity_poly.pdbx_seq_one_letter_code
_entity_poly.pdbx_strand_id
1 'polypeptide(L)'
;MKKFSFRLEPVLKNRWEKEEKAILEQAAAQREYNKQLNLLENIRISLNKARETVFGGMTVDDCLAGTLYIDYLDTSLTRQEKVADNSLRDLEKKRKAVIQARKDKLVLQKLKEKLYESHIHELNIWEAKLIDDQCTALIYRREGE
;
A
#
# COMPACT_ATOMS: atom_id res chain seq x y z
N MET A 1 27.64 19.83 21.86
CA MET A 1 26.17 19.92 21.98
C MET A 1 25.54 18.55 21.85
N LYS A 2 24.41 18.31 22.53
CA LYS A 2 23.71 17.01 22.45
C LYS A 2 23.10 16.85 21.06
N LYS A 3 23.34 15.69 20.43
CA LYS A 3 22.71 15.33 19.15
C LYS A 3 21.19 15.20 19.34
N PHE A 4 20.42 15.58 18.33
CA PHE A 4 18.98 15.34 18.31
C PHE A 4 18.65 13.85 18.49
N SER A 5 17.71 13.54 19.37
CA SER A 5 17.23 12.19 19.60
C SER A 5 15.71 12.19 19.64
N PHE A 6 15.09 11.52 18.66
CA PHE A 6 13.65 11.37 18.62
C PHE A 6 13.22 10.14 19.42
N ARG A 7 12.54 10.35 20.55
CA ARG A 7 12.16 9.27 21.48
C ARG A 7 11.27 8.20 20.85
N LEU A 8 10.52 8.55 19.81
CA LEU A 8 9.60 7.65 19.11
C LEU A 8 10.22 7.04 17.84
N GLU A 9 11.54 7.10 17.66
CA GLU A 9 12.23 6.48 16.51
C GLU A 9 11.89 4.99 16.35
N PRO A 10 11.87 4.15 17.42
CA PRO A 10 11.49 2.74 17.29
C PRO A 10 10.05 2.56 16.80
N VAL A 11 9.15 3.44 17.25
CA VAL A 11 7.74 3.41 16.83
C VAL A 11 7.61 3.80 15.37
N LEU A 12 8.32 4.85 14.94
CA LEU A 12 8.36 5.27 13.54
C LEU A 12 8.89 4.14 12.64
N LYS A 13 9.96 3.44 13.05
CA LYS A 13 10.47 2.27 12.32
C LYS A 13 9.42 1.15 12.22
N ASN A 14 8.72 0.85 13.30
CA ASN A 14 7.62 -0.14 13.24
C ASN A 14 6.49 0.29 12.30
N ARG A 15 6.20 1.59 12.19
CA ARG A 15 5.19 2.11 11.23
C ARG A 15 5.65 1.98 9.78
N TRP A 16 6.95 2.14 9.52
CA TRP A 16 7.55 1.86 8.21
C TRP A 16 7.36 0.39 7.82
N GLU A 17 7.75 -0.53 8.71
CA GLU A 17 7.61 -1.97 8.47
C GLU A 17 6.14 -2.38 8.26
N LYS A 18 5.21 -1.75 8.99
CA LYS A 18 3.76 -1.98 8.81
C LYS A 18 3.24 -1.48 7.46
N GLU A 19 3.69 -0.31 6.99
CA GLU A 19 3.32 0.18 5.65
C GLU A 19 3.87 -0.76 4.58
N GLU A 20 5.14 -1.16 4.68
CA GLU A 20 5.77 -2.08 3.74
C GLU A 20 5.03 -3.43 3.67
N LYS A 21 4.73 -4.01 4.83
CA LYS A 21 3.94 -5.25 4.90
C LYS A 21 2.56 -5.08 4.25
N ALA A 22 1.87 -3.98 4.52
CA ALA A 22 0.56 -3.71 3.92
C ALA A 22 0.65 -3.58 2.39
N ILE A 23 1.71 -2.95 1.86
CA ILE A 23 1.95 -2.83 0.42
C ILE A 23 2.17 -4.21 -0.21
N LEU A 24 2.98 -5.06 0.42
CA LEU A 24 3.20 -6.43 -0.05
C LEU A 24 1.91 -7.25 -0.06
N GLU A 25 1.10 -7.16 0.99
CA GLU A 25 -0.20 -7.82 1.06
C GLU A 25 -1.17 -7.31 -0.01
N GLN A 26 -1.21 -5.99 -0.27
CA GLN A 26 -2.02 -5.42 -1.36
C GLN A 26 -1.55 -5.94 -2.72
N ALA A 27 -0.24 -6.00 -2.96
CA ALA A 27 0.32 -6.52 -4.21
C ALA A 27 0.02 -8.01 -4.42
N ALA A 28 -0.04 -8.80 -3.34
CA ALA A 28 -0.47 -10.19 -3.40
C ALA A 28 -1.97 -10.30 -3.73
N ALA A 29 -2.83 -9.52 -3.06
CA ALA A 29 -4.27 -9.49 -3.33
C ALA A 29 -4.58 -9.04 -4.77
N GLN A 30 -3.83 -8.07 -5.30
CA GLN A 30 -3.97 -7.60 -6.68
C GLN A 30 -3.64 -8.71 -7.69
N ARG A 31 -2.55 -9.46 -7.45
CA ARG A 31 -2.18 -10.60 -8.29
C ARG A 31 -3.25 -11.67 -8.29
N GLU A 32 -3.81 -11.97 -7.13
CA GLU A 32 -4.90 -12.95 -7.00
C GLU A 32 -6.15 -12.47 -7.74
N TYR A 33 -6.58 -11.22 -7.55
CA TYR A 33 -7.72 -10.65 -8.28
C TYR A 33 -7.54 -10.74 -9.80
N ASN A 34 -6.36 -10.36 -10.32
CA ASN A 34 -6.06 -10.46 -11.75
C ASN A 34 -6.12 -11.91 -12.25
N LYS A 35 -5.62 -12.86 -11.46
CA LYS A 35 -5.71 -14.29 -11.78
C LYS A 35 -7.17 -14.74 -11.87
N GLN A 36 -8.02 -14.32 -10.93
CA GLN A 36 -9.44 -14.67 -10.93
C GLN A 36 -10.20 -14.05 -12.11
N LEU A 37 -9.85 -12.84 -12.53
CA LEU A 37 -10.38 -12.22 -13.75
C LEU A 37 -9.97 -12.98 -15.02
N ASN A 38 -8.71 -13.39 -15.14
CA ASN A 38 -8.25 -14.17 -16.30
C ASN A 38 -8.97 -15.52 -16.39
N LEU A 39 -9.20 -16.19 -15.25
CA LEU A 39 -9.97 -17.44 -15.22
C LEU A 39 -11.43 -17.21 -15.66
N LEU A 40 -12.04 -16.12 -15.21
CA LEU A 40 -13.40 -15.75 -15.58
C LEU A 40 -13.52 -15.46 -17.08
N GLU A 41 -12.55 -14.73 -17.64
CA GLU A 41 -12.48 -14.46 -19.08
C GLU A 41 -12.31 -15.75 -19.89
N ASN A 42 -11.44 -16.65 -19.46
CA ASN A 42 -11.26 -17.96 -20.11
C ASN A 42 -12.56 -18.78 -20.13
N ILE A 43 -13.32 -18.78 -19.03
CA ILE A 43 -14.62 -19.46 -18.97
C ILE A 43 -15.61 -18.82 -19.96
N ARG A 44 -15.66 -17.48 -20.02
CA ARG A 44 -16.52 -16.77 -20.99
C ARG A 44 -16.17 -17.10 -22.44
N ILE A 45 -14.87 -17.14 -22.77
CA ILE A 45 -14.39 -17.52 -24.10
C ILE A 45 -14.80 -18.97 -24.43
N SER A 46 -14.59 -19.91 -23.50
CA SER A 46 -14.99 -21.31 -23.69
C SER A 46 -16.49 -21.48 -23.88
N LEU A 47 -17.28 -20.70 -23.14
CA LEU A 47 -18.74 -20.72 -23.23
C LEU A 47 -19.23 -20.18 -24.57
N ASN A 48 -18.66 -19.07 -25.06
CA ASN A 48 -19.00 -18.55 -26.38
C ASN A 48 -18.66 -19.57 -27.49
N LYS A 49 -17.48 -20.19 -27.43
CA LYS A 49 -17.08 -21.26 -28.36
C LYS A 49 -18.02 -22.47 -28.31
N ALA A 50 -18.44 -22.87 -27.11
CA ALA A 50 -19.38 -23.97 -26.93
C ALA A 50 -20.75 -23.64 -27.54
N ARG A 51 -21.22 -22.41 -27.42
CA ARG A 51 -22.47 -21.96 -28.04
C ARG A 51 -22.39 -21.90 -29.57
N GLU A 52 -21.25 -21.48 -30.13
CA GLU A 52 -21.03 -21.43 -31.58
C GLU A 52 -20.97 -22.82 -32.23
N THR A 53 -20.40 -23.82 -31.53
CA THR A 53 -20.19 -25.17 -32.06
C THR A 53 -21.47 -26.01 -32.18
N VAL A 54 -22.52 -25.69 -31.40
CA VAL A 54 -23.81 -26.42 -31.43
C VAL A 54 -24.58 -26.24 -32.76
N PHE A 55 -24.19 -25.30 -33.63
CA PHE A 55 -24.93 -24.97 -34.86
C PHE A 55 -24.52 -25.74 -36.13
N GLY A 56 -23.75 -26.84 -36.04
CA GLY A 56 -23.26 -27.56 -37.23
C GLY A 56 -23.45 -29.08 -37.19
N GLY A 57 -24.46 -29.61 -37.91
CA GLY A 57 -24.52 -31.02 -38.34
C GLY A 57 -24.36 -32.09 -37.26
N MET A 58 -24.73 -31.79 -36.01
CA MET A 58 -24.54 -32.65 -34.84
C MET A 58 -25.59 -33.76 -34.72
N THR A 59 -25.18 -34.90 -34.17
CA THR A 59 -26.13 -35.95 -33.77
C THR A 59 -26.91 -35.52 -32.51
N VAL A 60 -28.01 -36.22 -32.19
CA VAL A 60 -28.81 -35.93 -30.99
C VAL A 60 -27.97 -36.05 -29.71
N ASP A 61 -27.06 -37.02 -29.65
CA ASP A 61 -26.17 -37.23 -28.51
C ASP A 61 -25.13 -36.11 -28.38
N ASP A 62 -24.60 -35.61 -29.51
CA ASP A 62 -23.69 -34.45 -29.53
C ASP A 62 -24.38 -33.18 -29.03
N CYS A 63 -25.64 -32.97 -29.43
CA CYS A 63 -26.46 -31.86 -28.93
C CYS A 63 -26.69 -31.95 -27.42
N LEU A 64 -26.99 -33.14 -26.89
CA LEU A 64 -27.19 -33.35 -25.45
C LEU A 64 -25.89 -33.13 -24.66
N ALA A 65 -24.76 -33.62 -25.17
CA ALA A 65 -23.46 -33.38 -24.54
C ALA A 65 -23.10 -31.88 -24.55
N GLY A 66 -23.37 -31.19 -25.66
CA GLY A 66 -23.15 -29.75 -25.81
C GLY A 66 -23.97 -28.91 -24.84
N THR A 67 -25.27 -29.22 -24.66
CA THR A 67 -26.12 -28.50 -23.72
C THR A 67 -25.69 -28.69 -22.27
N LEU A 68 -25.37 -29.93 -21.86
CA LEU A 68 -24.85 -30.20 -20.52
C LEU A 68 -23.52 -29.49 -20.24
N TYR A 69 -22.64 -29.41 -21.25
CA TYR A 69 -21.38 -28.69 -21.13
C TYR A 69 -21.59 -27.17 -21.00
N ILE A 70 -22.52 -26.59 -21.78
CA ILE A 70 -22.89 -25.17 -21.66
C ILE A 70 -23.44 -24.88 -20.26
N ASP A 71 -24.36 -25.70 -19.75
CA ASP A 71 -24.93 -25.54 -18.40
C ASP A 71 -23.85 -25.61 -17.31
N TYR A 72 -22.88 -26.53 -17.47
CA TYR A 72 -21.72 -26.61 -16.59
C TYR A 72 -20.87 -25.34 -16.64
N LEU A 73 -20.63 -24.78 -17.83
CA LEU A 73 -19.86 -23.55 -18.00
C LEU A 73 -20.60 -22.32 -17.44
N ASP A 74 -21.92 -22.21 -17.65
CA ASP A 74 -22.76 -21.14 -17.09
C ASP A 74 -22.75 -21.18 -15.54
N THR A 75 -22.86 -22.38 -14.97
CA THR A 75 -22.76 -22.59 -13.51
C THR A 75 -21.35 -22.23 -12.99
N SER A 76 -20.32 -22.65 -13.73
CA SER A 76 -18.92 -22.34 -13.40
C SER A 76 -18.62 -20.85 -13.50
N LEU A 77 -19.19 -20.16 -14.49
CA LEU A 77 -19.06 -18.72 -14.67
C LEU A 77 -19.66 -17.97 -13.47
N THR A 78 -20.89 -18.32 -13.08
CA THR A 78 -21.58 -17.72 -11.94
C THR A 78 -20.79 -17.91 -10.63
N ARG A 79 -20.21 -19.10 -10.44
CA ARG A 79 -19.34 -19.38 -9.29
C ARG A 79 -18.07 -18.55 -9.34
N GLN A 80 -17.43 -18.45 -10.51
CA GLN A 80 -16.18 -17.72 -10.69
C GLN A 80 -16.39 -16.21 -10.52
N GLU A 81 -17.52 -15.66 -10.95
CA GLU A 81 -17.90 -14.26 -10.70
C GLU A 81 -17.94 -13.94 -9.20
N LYS A 82 -18.51 -14.83 -8.38
CA LYS A 82 -18.49 -14.67 -6.92
C LYS A 82 -17.07 -14.70 -6.34
N VAL A 83 -16.19 -15.54 -6.89
CA VAL A 83 -14.78 -15.61 -6.46
C VAL A 83 -14.02 -14.33 -6.85
N ALA A 84 -14.26 -13.81 -8.06
CA ALA A 84 -13.68 -12.56 -8.52
C ALA A 84 -14.17 -11.36 -7.67
N ASP A 85 -15.47 -11.30 -7.34
CA ASP A 85 -16.02 -10.25 -6.46
C ASP A 85 -15.42 -10.34 -5.04
N ASN A 86 -15.27 -11.54 -4.49
CA ASN A 86 -14.63 -11.72 -3.18
C ASN A 86 -13.16 -11.27 -3.18
N SER A 87 -12.41 -11.58 -4.24
CA SER A 87 -11.01 -11.15 -4.36
C SER A 87 -10.88 -9.63 -4.60
N LEU A 88 -11.84 -9.00 -5.28
CA LEU A 88 -11.95 -7.54 -5.38
C LEU A 88 -12.18 -6.91 -4.00
N ARG A 89 -13.13 -7.44 -3.22
CA ARG A 89 -13.40 -6.96 -1.86
C ARG A 89 -12.17 -7.10 -0.95
N ASP A 90 -11.40 -8.16 -1.08
CA ASP A 90 -10.16 -8.32 -0.33
C ASP A 90 -9.09 -7.30 -0.75
N LEU A 91 -8.89 -7.11 -2.06
CA LEU A 91 -8.01 -6.09 -2.61
C LEU A 91 -8.36 -4.68 -2.08
N GLU A 92 -9.63 -4.33 -2.05
CA GLU A 92 -10.08 -3.04 -1.49
C GLU A 92 -9.78 -2.91 0.00
N LYS A 93 -9.98 -3.98 0.78
CA LYS A 93 -9.61 -4.00 2.20
C LYS A 93 -8.10 -3.77 2.39
N LYS A 94 -7.27 -4.46 1.60
CA LYS A 94 -5.80 -4.28 1.66
C LYS A 94 -5.37 -2.88 1.22
N ARG A 95 -6.01 -2.31 0.20
CA ARG A 95 -5.79 -0.92 -0.22
C ARG A 95 -6.10 0.07 0.89
N LYS A 96 -7.22 -0.11 1.61
CA LYS A 96 -7.56 0.72 2.78
C LYS A 96 -6.54 0.58 3.90
N ALA A 97 -6.04 -0.63 4.15
CA ALA A 97 -4.99 -0.87 5.15
C ALA A 97 -3.68 -0.14 4.82
N VAL A 98 -3.25 -0.13 3.55
CA VAL A 98 -2.07 0.65 3.09
C VAL A 98 -2.26 2.14 3.34
N ILE A 99 -3.42 2.69 2.98
CA ILE A 99 -3.72 4.11 3.20
C ILE A 99 -3.64 4.45 4.69
N GLN A 100 -4.19 3.60 5.56
CA GLN A 100 -4.14 3.81 6.99
C GLN A 100 -2.71 3.72 7.55
N ALA A 101 -1.94 2.70 7.16
CA ALA A 101 -0.55 2.54 7.60
C ALA A 101 0.32 3.73 7.18
N ARG A 102 0.11 4.24 5.95
CA ARG A 102 0.80 5.43 5.44
C ARG A 102 0.42 6.69 6.22
N LYS A 103 -0.86 6.88 6.56
CA LYS A 103 -1.31 8.01 7.40
C LYS A 103 -0.65 7.95 8.77
N ASP A 104 -0.67 6.79 9.43
CA ASP A 104 -0.08 6.59 10.76
C ASP A 104 1.42 6.89 10.76
N LYS A 105 2.15 6.47 9.71
CA LYS A 105 3.56 6.79 9.54
C LYS A 105 3.79 8.30 9.38
N LEU A 106 3.00 8.94 8.51
CA LEU A 106 3.16 10.36 8.19
C LEU A 106 2.96 11.26 9.41
N VAL A 107 2.05 10.90 10.33
CA VAL A 107 1.83 11.63 11.58
C VAL A 107 3.12 11.67 12.42
N LEU A 108 3.76 10.52 12.63
CA LEU A 108 5.00 10.47 13.41
C LEU A 108 6.19 11.11 12.69
N GLN A 109 6.25 10.99 11.36
CA GLN A 109 7.27 11.65 10.56
C GLN A 109 7.18 13.18 10.69
N LYS A 110 5.98 13.75 10.53
CA LYS A 110 5.75 15.19 10.71
C LYS A 110 6.06 15.66 12.13
N LEU A 111 5.75 14.83 13.14
CA LEU A 111 6.12 15.14 14.52
C LEU A 111 7.65 15.19 14.71
N LYS A 112 8.38 14.23 14.13
CA LYS A 112 9.84 14.19 14.17
C LYS A 112 10.44 15.42 13.49
N GLU A 113 9.93 15.79 12.31
CA GLU A 113 10.36 16.98 11.56
C GLU A 113 10.20 18.25 12.39
N LYS A 114 9.02 18.47 12.99
CA LYS A 114 8.78 19.64 13.86
C LYS A 114 9.69 19.70 15.08
N LEU A 115 9.91 18.58 15.75
CA LEU A 115 10.80 18.53 16.92
C LEU A 115 12.26 18.79 16.52
N TYR A 116 12.65 18.33 15.33
CA TYR A 116 13.97 18.59 14.79
C TYR A 116 14.16 20.08 14.46
N GLU A 117 13.17 20.71 13.82
CA GLU A 117 13.18 22.15 13.55
C GLU A 117 13.30 22.96 14.85
N SER A 118 12.53 22.61 15.88
CA SER A 118 12.62 23.25 17.21
C SER A 118 14.01 23.10 17.83
N HIS A 119 14.61 21.91 17.73
CA HIS A 119 15.95 21.66 18.25
C HIS A 119 17.01 22.49 17.51
N ILE A 120 16.93 22.60 16.19
CA ILE A 120 17.83 23.44 15.40
C ILE A 120 17.66 24.92 15.77
N HIS A 121 16.42 25.38 15.98
CA HIS A 121 16.16 26.74 16.41
C HIS A 121 16.79 27.05 17.78
N GLU A 122 16.62 26.16 18.76
CA GLU A 122 17.23 26.29 20.09
C GLU A 122 18.77 26.27 20.03
N LEU A 123 19.35 25.41 19.17
CA LEU A 123 20.79 25.37 18.95
C LEU A 123 21.32 26.70 18.40
N ASN A 124 20.64 27.26 17.40
CA ASN A 124 21.04 28.53 16.79
C ASN A 124 20.98 29.69 17.81
N ILE A 125 19.96 29.72 18.67
CA ILE A 125 19.86 30.73 19.75
C ILE A 125 21.02 30.57 20.73
N TRP A 126 21.33 29.33 21.13
CA TRP A 126 22.42 29.05 22.05
C TRP A 126 23.79 29.43 21.47
N GLU A 127 24.02 29.10 20.19
CA GLU A 127 25.25 29.46 19.47
C GLU A 127 25.40 30.97 19.33
N ALA A 128 24.34 31.69 18.96
CA ALA A 128 24.35 33.15 18.87
C ALA A 128 24.70 33.78 20.23
N LYS A 129 24.08 33.31 21.32
CA LYS A 129 24.40 33.78 22.67
C LYS A 129 25.85 33.52 23.06
N LEU A 130 26.37 32.33 22.74
CA LEU A 130 27.77 31.98 23.03
C LEU A 130 28.74 32.91 22.28
N ILE A 131 28.44 33.25 21.02
CA ILE A 131 29.24 34.17 20.21
C ILE A 131 29.21 35.58 20.82
N ASP A 132 28.02 36.08 21.18
CA ASP A 132 27.87 37.41 21.79
C ASP A 132 28.62 37.51 23.12
N ASP A 133 28.50 36.50 23.98
CA ASP A 133 29.22 36.43 25.27
C ASP A 133 30.75 36.43 25.06
N GLN A 134 31.25 35.69 24.05
CA GLN A 134 32.68 35.66 23.69
C GLN A 134 33.16 37.01 23.15
N CYS A 135 32.40 37.64 22.24
CA CYS A 135 32.71 38.95 21.69
C CYS A 135 32.78 40.01 22.80
N THR A 136 31.81 39.99 23.71
CA THR A 136 31.76 40.91 24.85
C THR A 136 32.97 40.74 25.77
N ALA A 137 33.34 39.49 26.09
CA ALA A 137 34.52 39.21 26.90
C ALA A 137 35.84 39.66 26.24
N LEU A 138 35.94 39.57 24.91
CA LEU A 138 37.10 40.05 24.16
C LEU A 138 37.21 41.58 24.16
N ILE A 139 36.08 42.28 24.02
CA ILE A 139 36.05 43.76 24.08
C ILE A 139 36.49 44.23 25.47
N TYR A 140 35.94 43.66 26.55
CA TYR A 140 36.33 44.03 27.91
C TYR A 140 37.81 43.76 28.21
N ARG A 141 38.42 42.72 27.63
CA ARG A 141 39.88 42.51 27.74
C ARG A 141 40.69 43.59 27.03
N ARG A 142 40.19 44.10 25.90
CA ARG A 142 40.89 45.08 25.08
C ARG A 142 40.80 46.51 25.65
N GLU A 143 39.73 46.82 26.36
CA GLU A 143 39.54 48.12 27.04
C GLU A 143 40.18 48.18 28.44
N GLY A 144 40.60 47.03 28.99
CA GLY A 144 41.30 46.92 30.26
C GLY A 144 42.84 46.99 30.16
N GLU A 145 43.39 47.20 28.97
CA GLU A 145 44.81 47.53 28.68
C GLU A 145 44.93 49.02 28.29
#